data_AF-A0A1B7M1N6-F1
#
_entry.id   AF-A0A1B7M1N6-F1
#
_cell.length_a   1.000
_cell.length_b   1.000
_cell.length_c   1.000
_cell.angle_alpha   90.00
_cell.angle_beta   90.00
_cell.angle_gamma   90.00
#
_symmetry.space_group_name_H-M   'P 1'
#
loop_
_entity.id
_entity.type
_entity.pdbx_description
1 polymer ?
#
loop_
_entity_poly.entity_id
_entity_poly.type
_entity_poly.pdbx_seq_one_letter_code
_entity_poly.pdbx_strand_id
1 'polypeptide(L)'
;MRIFWSLPEGYTLDDVEVHASTSGLGSVLAPLTGFNLSGNTVTTGQGYQTDVPTNLLGGLLGLGSELEIAIVVRDGPWTSLDAASVASNAGLLGGIGGNCRNLT
;
A
#
# COMPACT_ATOMS: atom_id res chain seq x y z
N MET A 1 -3.38 5.70 5.67
CA MET A 1 -2.77 6.19 4.42
C MET A 1 -3.78 5.99 3.31
N ARG A 2 -3.90 6.94 2.38
CA ARG A 2 -4.85 6.87 1.26
C ARG A 2 -4.09 6.89 -0.05
N ILE A 3 -4.36 5.90 -0.91
CA ILE A 3 -3.74 5.75 -2.23
C ILE A 3 -4.82 6.00 -3.28
N PHE A 4 -4.56 6.92 -4.21
CA PHE A 4 -5.39 7.13 -5.39
C PHE A 4 -4.69 6.54 -6.60
N TRP A 5 -5.38 5.70 -7.35
CA TRP A 5 -4.80 4.97 -8.48
C TRP A 5 -5.87 4.66 -9.51
N SER A 6 -5.46 4.31 -10.73
CA SER A 6 -6.36 3.93 -11.81
C SER A 6 -5.87 2.64 -12.45
N LEU A 7 -6.82 1.84 -12.94
CA LEU A 7 -6.50 0.67 -13.74
C LEU A 7 -6.29 1.05 -15.21
N PRO A 8 -5.36 0.37 -15.92
CA PRO A 8 -5.35 0.40 -17.37
C PRO A 8 -6.67 -0.14 -17.93
N GLU A 9 -7.05 0.31 -19.13
CA GLU A 9 -8.27 -0.12 -19.79
C GLU A 9 -8.26 -1.64 -20.03
N GLY A 10 -9.39 -2.30 -19.76
CA GLY A 10 -9.55 -3.75 -19.93
C GLY A 10 -9.27 -4.59 -18.67
N TYR A 11 -8.75 -3.99 -17.59
CA TYR A 11 -8.50 -4.68 -16.33
C TYR A 11 -9.53 -4.32 -15.24
N THR A 12 -9.72 -5.26 -14.32
CA THR A 12 -10.64 -5.16 -13.19
C THR A 12 -9.91 -5.28 -11.86
N LEU A 13 -10.60 -5.05 -10.75
CA LEU A 13 -10.03 -5.23 -9.42
C LEU A 13 -9.59 -6.68 -9.14
N ASP A 14 -10.16 -7.66 -9.85
CA ASP A 14 -9.80 -9.07 -9.69
C ASP A 14 -8.41 -9.39 -10.29
N ASP A 15 -7.93 -8.52 -11.19
CA ASP A 15 -6.62 -8.62 -11.83
C ASP A 15 -5.53 -7.89 -11.04
N VAL A 16 -5.84 -7.43 -9.81
CA VAL A 16 -4.95 -6.56 -9.03
C VAL A 16 -4.38 -7.30 -7.84
N GLU A 17 -3.07 -7.15 -7.68
CA GLU A 17 -2.35 -7.62 -6.51
C GLU A 17 -1.71 -6.46 -5.74
N VAL A 18 -1.58 -6.66 -4.44
CA VAL A 18 -0.87 -5.74 -3.56
C VAL A 18 0.41 -6.39 -3.10
N HIS A 19 1.52 -5.77 -3.48
CA HIS A 19 2.83 -6.12 -2.96
C HIS A 19 3.14 -5.20 -1.78
N ALA A 20 3.51 -5.79 -0.65
CA ALA A 20 3.97 -5.04 0.52
C ALA A 20 5.39 -5.46 0.86
N SER A 21 6.26 -4.47 1.05
CA SER A 21 7.63 -4.65 1.49
C SER A 21 7.89 -3.73 2.68
N THR A 22 8.70 -4.19 3.61
CA THR A 22 9.13 -3.37 4.76
C THR A 22 10.64 -3.29 4.78
N SER A 23 11.17 -2.09 4.94
CA SER A 23 12.61 -1.85 5.12
C SER A 23 12.87 -1.13 6.43
N GLY A 24 13.92 -1.52 7.17
CA GLY A 24 14.27 -0.89 8.45
C GLY A 24 14.83 -1.84 9.51
N LEU A 25 15.24 -1.26 10.65
CA LEU A 25 15.92 -1.93 11.76
C LEU A 25 14.97 -2.68 12.73
N GLY A 26 13.69 -2.80 12.41
CA GLY A 26 12.71 -3.59 13.18
C GLY A 26 12.17 -4.73 12.33
N SER A 27 12.29 -5.97 12.80
CA SER A 27 11.65 -7.13 12.17
C SER A 27 10.13 -6.93 12.17
N VAL A 28 9.55 -6.67 11.00
CA VAL A 28 8.11 -6.51 10.82
C VAL A 28 7.52 -7.87 10.48
N LEU A 29 7.10 -8.63 11.51
CA LEU A 29 6.27 -9.81 11.31
C LEU A 29 4.81 -9.38 11.13
N ALA A 30 4.31 -9.64 9.93
CA ALA A 30 2.93 -9.57 9.44
C ALA A 30 2.52 -8.24 8.77
N PRO A 31 2.99 -7.98 7.53
CA PRO A 31 2.86 -6.68 6.87
C PRO A 31 1.42 -6.17 6.72
N LEU A 32 0.40 -7.02 6.78
CA LEU A 32 -0.95 -6.68 6.33
C LEU A 32 -2.05 -7.54 6.97
N THR A 33 -1.93 -7.96 8.23
CA THR A 33 -2.98 -8.78 8.87
C THR A 33 -4.31 -8.02 8.90
N GLY A 34 -5.28 -8.46 8.11
CA GLY A 34 -6.61 -7.84 8.00
C GLY A 34 -6.75 -6.79 6.89
N PHE A 35 -5.72 -6.55 6.07
CA PHE A 35 -5.86 -5.75 4.85
C PHE A 35 -6.35 -6.65 3.71
N ASN A 36 -7.43 -6.24 3.04
CA ASN A 36 -7.93 -6.86 1.83
C ASN A 36 -8.14 -5.75 0.80
N LEU A 37 -7.47 -5.83 -0.36
CA LEU A 37 -7.58 -4.82 -1.39
C LEU A 37 -9.05 -4.52 -1.76
N SER A 38 -9.87 -5.56 -1.98
CA SER A 38 -11.29 -5.40 -2.33
C SER A 38 -12.11 -4.75 -1.20
N GLY A 39 -11.80 -5.05 0.06
CA GLY A 39 -12.49 -4.49 1.23
C GLY A 39 -12.02 -3.09 1.62
N ASN A 40 -10.82 -2.71 1.18
CA ASN A 40 -10.19 -1.42 1.48
C ASN A 40 -10.20 -0.45 0.29
N THR A 41 -10.73 -0.87 -0.85
CA THR A 41 -10.78 -0.07 -2.09
C THR A 41 -12.20 0.33 -2.41
N VAL A 42 -12.39 1.60 -2.73
CA VAL A 42 -13.65 2.14 -3.25
C VAL A 42 -13.43 2.73 -4.64
N THR A 43 -14.38 2.51 -5.54
CA THR A 43 -14.39 3.19 -6.85
C THR A 43 -14.75 4.65 -6.65
N THR A 44 -13.99 5.52 -7.30
CA THR A 44 -14.23 6.96 -7.37
C THR A 44 -14.53 7.33 -8.82
N GLY A 45 -15.11 8.52 -9.06
CA GLY A 45 -15.39 8.99 -10.43
C GLY A 45 -14.15 9.16 -11.33
N GLN A 46 -12.93 8.99 -10.79
CA GLN A 46 -11.66 9.14 -11.49
C GLN A 46 -10.77 7.89 -11.42
N GLY A 47 -11.23 6.78 -10.83
CA GLY A 47 -10.41 5.57 -10.61
C GLY A 47 -10.75 4.88 -9.30
N TYR A 48 -9.74 4.54 -8.52
CA TYR A 48 -9.86 3.80 -7.27
C TYR A 48 -9.16 4.53 -6.12
N GLN A 49 -9.72 4.40 -4.93
CA GLN A 49 -9.14 4.88 -3.69
C GLN A 49 -8.99 3.70 -2.74
N THR A 50 -7.76 3.40 -2.33
CA THR A 50 -7.46 2.36 -1.34
C THR A 50 -7.02 3.00 -0.03
N ASP A 51 -7.73 2.68 1.05
CA ASP A 51 -7.42 3.15 2.41
C ASP A 51 -6.67 2.05 3.20
N VAL A 52 -5.39 2.31 3.47
CA VAL A 52 -4.51 1.43 4.26
C VAL A 52 -4.56 1.86 5.73
N PRO A 53 -5.00 0.97 6.65
CA PRO A 53 -5.11 1.31 8.08
C PRO A 53 -3.76 1.68 8.68
N THR A 54 -3.67 2.87 9.29
CA THR A 54 -2.44 3.37 9.92
C THR A 54 -2.11 2.67 11.25
N ASN A 55 -3.08 1.96 11.83
CA ASN A 55 -2.87 1.17 13.05
C ASN A 55 -1.94 -0.03 12.82
N LEU A 56 -1.78 -0.44 11.54
CA LEU A 56 -0.76 -1.40 11.10
C LEU A 56 0.64 -0.77 11.10
N LEU A 57 0.72 0.56 10.98
CA LEU A 57 1.97 1.31 10.92
C LEU A 57 2.51 1.58 12.34
N GLY A 58 1.66 2.06 13.26
CA GLY A 58 2.12 2.51 14.59
C GLY A 58 2.46 1.42 15.60
N GLY A 59 1.99 0.18 15.41
CA GLY A 59 2.26 -0.95 16.32
C GLY A 59 3.29 -1.97 15.80
N LEU A 60 3.56 -1.97 14.50
CA LEU A 60 4.36 -3.00 13.82
C LEU A 60 5.61 -2.44 13.12
N LEU A 61 5.57 -1.19 12.64
CA LEU A 61 6.74 -0.50 12.12
C LEU A 61 7.48 0.12 13.29
N GLY A 62 8.49 -0.58 13.79
CA GLY A 62 9.41 -0.02 14.78
C GLY A 62 9.98 1.31 14.30
N LEU A 63 10.34 2.19 15.24
CA LEU A 63 10.91 3.51 14.96
C LEU A 63 11.97 3.43 13.85
N GLY A 64 11.71 4.09 12.72
CA GLY A 64 12.60 4.07 11.55
C GLY A 64 12.34 2.96 10.52
N SER A 65 11.20 2.27 10.57
CA SER A 65 10.80 1.30 9.53
C SER A 65 9.86 1.94 8.52
N GLU A 66 10.08 1.67 7.24
CA GLU A 66 9.25 2.12 6.13
C GLU A 66 8.47 0.94 5.55
N LEU A 67 7.18 1.14 5.34
CA LEU A 67 6.31 0.23 4.59
C LEU A 67 6.14 0.78 3.19
N GLU A 68 6.48 -0.04 2.21
CA GLU A 68 6.20 0.20 0.80
C GLU A 68 5.03 -0.68 0.36
N ILE A 69 4.05 -0.07 -0.30
CA ILE A 69 2.91 -0.74 -0.89
C ILE A 69 2.89 -0.41 -2.37
N ALA A 70 2.87 -1.45 -3.21
CA ALA A 70 2.68 -1.33 -4.64
C ALA A 70 1.41 -2.06 -5.07
N ILE A 71 0.55 -1.36 -5.80
CA ILE A 71 -0.66 -1.91 -6.43
C ILE A 71 -0.32 -2.18 -7.89
N VAL A 72 -0.33 -3.45 -8.27
CA VAL A 72 0.05 -3.93 -9.60
C VAL A 72 -1.11 -4.67 -10.26
N VAL A 73 -1.19 -4.60 -11.58
CA VAL A 73 -2.03 -5.50 -12.36
C VAL A 73 -1.22 -6.78 -12.63
N ARG A 74 -1.82 -7.96 -12.43
CA ARG A 74 -1.25 -9.25 -12.83
C ARG A 74 -2.15 -9.93 -13.85
N ASP A 75 -1.58 -10.32 -14.98
CA ASP A 75 -2.21 -11.18 -15.98
C ASP A 75 -1.26 -12.35 -16.31
N GLY A 76 -1.57 -13.52 -15.76
CA GLY A 76 -0.72 -14.71 -15.88
C GLY A 76 0.71 -14.45 -15.34
N PRO A 77 1.77 -14.62 -16.16
CA PRO A 77 3.15 -14.34 -15.77
C PRO A 77 3.54 -12.85 -15.88
N TRP A 78 2.65 -11.99 -16.40
CA TRP A 78 2.92 -10.58 -16.61
C TRP A 78 2.41 -9.75 -15.43
N THR A 79 3.20 -8.75 -15.03
CA THR A 79 2.81 -7.72 -14.06
C THR A 79 3.00 -6.34 -14.67
N SER A 80 2.14 -5.38 -14.33
CA SER A 80 2.28 -4.01 -14.81
C SER A 80 3.64 -3.41 -14.42
N LEU A 81 4.29 -2.76 -15.37
CA LEU A 81 5.55 -2.03 -15.15
C LEU A 81 5.32 -0.77 -14.32
N ASP A 82 4.19 -0.10 -14.57
CA ASP A 82 3.74 1.05 -13.79
C ASP A 82 2.82 0.54 -12.67
N ALA A 83 3.33 0.55 -11.46
CA ALA A 83 2.60 0.21 -10.24
C ALA A 83 2.26 1.50 -9.49
N ALA A 84 1.04 1.65 -8.98
CA ALA A 84 0.77 2.73 -8.04
C ALA A 84 1.44 2.38 -6.71
N SER A 85 2.53 3.07 -6.38
CA SER A 85 3.46 2.69 -5.33
C SER A 85 3.65 3.81 -4.32
N VAL A 86 3.43 3.49 -3.04
CA VAL A 86 3.51 4.46 -1.95
C VAL A 86 4.36 3.88 -0.83
N ALA A 87 5.36 4.65 -0.40
CA ALA A 87 6.10 4.36 0.82
C ALA A 87 5.60 5.24 1.96
N SER A 88 5.44 4.64 3.13
CA SER A 88 5.04 5.33 4.35
C SER A 88 5.83 4.89 5.57
N ASN A 89 6.20 5.87 6.39
CA ASN A 89 6.78 5.64 7.70
C ASN A 89 5.77 6.03 8.79
N ALA A 90 5.65 5.21 9.82
CA ALA A 90 4.70 5.41 10.91
C ALA A 90 5.00 6.65 11.79
N GLY A 91 6.21 7.20 11.74
CA GLY A 91 6.66 8.24 12.66
C GLY A 91 6.84 7.71 14.10
N LEU A 92 7.09 8.63 15.04
CA LEU A 92 7.11 8.34 16.48
C LEU A 92 5.68 8.08 17.00
N LEU A 93 5.55 7.54 18.22
CA LEU A 93 4.29 7.33 18.95
C LEU A 93 3.28 8.48 18.70
N GLY A 94 2.14 8.17 18.09
CA GLY A 94 1.09 9.14 17.75
C GLY A 94 1.18 9.74 16.34
N GLY A 95 2.08 9.26 15.46
CA GLY A 95 2.18 9.70 14.06
C GLY A 95 3.03 10.96 13.85
N ILE A 96 3.73 11.43 14.89
CA ILE A 96 4.61 12.61 14.79
C ILE A 96 5.86 12.24 14.00
N GLY A 97 6.10 12.93 12.88
CA GLY A 97 7.23 12.66 11.98
C GLY A 97 7.00 11.55 10.95
N GLY A 98 5.78 11.02 10.86
CA GLY A 98 5.41 10.09 9.79
C GLY A 98 5.37 10.80 8.43
N ASN A 99 5.75 10.09 7.37
CA ASN A 99 5.71 10.60 6.00
C ASN A 99 5.02 9.56 5.10
N CYS A 100 4.35 10.04 4.05
CA CYS A 100 3.88 9.23 2.92
C CYS A 100 4.45 9.84 1.64
N ARG A 101 5.19 9.06 0.86
CA ARG A 101 5.77 9.47 -0.42
C ARG A 101 5.22 8.61 -1.54
N ASN A 102 4.79 9.26 -2.62
CA ASN A 102 4.51 8.57 -3.86
C ASN A 102 5.85 8.18 -4.49
N LEU A 103 6.03 6.90 -4.81
CA LEU A 103 7.26 6.38 -5.41
C LEU A 103 7.16 6.35 -6.93
N THR A 104 5.97 6.03 -7.45
CA THR A 104 5.58 6.02 -8.87
C THR A 104 4.08 5.82 -8.96
#